data_AF-A0A9P6P0A7-F1
#
_entry.id   AF-A0A9P6P0A7-F1
#
_cell.length_a   1.000
_cell.length_b   1.000
_cell.length_c   1.000
_cell.angle_alpha   90.00
_cell.angle_beta   90.00
_cell.angle_gamma   90.00
#
_symmetry.space_group_name_H-M   'P 1'
#
loop_
_entity.id
_entity.type
_entity.pdbx_description
1 polymer ?
#
loop_
_entity_poly.entity_id
_entity_poly.type
_entity_poly.pdbx_seq_one_letter_code
_entity_poly.pdbx_strand_id
1 'polypeptide(L)'
;HEWFKHVKPTPDWVTDTWQIRSQGREYVLSPSKTMTTSDLAYLISHRQIERIVHKKHAESLFMVLPGLPPDHDVKHVIDTGDALPISHAPFKMSPLELDEL
;
A
#
# COMPACT_ATOMS: atom_id res chain seq x y z
N HIS A 1 4.82 -29.87 4.19
CA HIS A 1 5.99 -29.23 3.55
C HIS A 1 6.55 -28.14 4.46
N GLU A 2 7.38 -28.51 5.45
CA GLU A 2 7.87 -27.61 6.52
C GLU A 2 9.19 -26.89 6.18
N TRP A 3 9.82 -27.27 5.06
CA TRP A 3 11.12 -26.74 4.63
C TRP A 3 11.11 -25.22 4.43
N PHE A 4 9.95 -24.65 4.05
CA PHE A 4 9.77 -23.21 3.83
C PHE A 4 9.88 -22.37 5.13
N LYS A 5 9.64 -22.96 6.30
CA LYS A 5 9.72 -22.23 7.58
C LYS A 5 11.15 -21.91 7.99
N HIS A 6 12.13 -22.60 7.43
CA HIS A 6 13.54 -22.52 7.83
C HIS A 6 14.42 -21.83 6.77
N VAL A 7 13.83 -21.33 5.68
CA VAL A 7 14.55 -20.60 4.64
C VAL A 7 14.39 -19.09 4.81
N LYS A 8 15.41 -18.34 4.42
CA LYS A 8 15.37 -16.87 4.35
C LYS A 8 15.17 -16.45 2.89
N PRO A 9 13.93 -16.21 2.43
CA PRO A 9 13.70 -15.72 1.09
C PRO A 9 14.34 -14.33 0.90
N THR A 10 14.92 -14.10 -0.28
CA THR A 10 15.39 -12.79 -0.72
C THR A 10 14.33 -12.18 -1.64
N PRO A 11 13.73 -11.03 -1.29
CA PRO A 11 12.72 -10.40 -2.13
C PRO A 11 13.34 -9.63 -3.29
N ASP A 12 12.75 -9.78 -4.48
CA ASP A 12 12.88 -8.86 -5.60
C ASP A 12 11.53 -8.14 -5.80
N TRP A 13 11.50 -6.89 -5.36
CA TRP A 13 10.31 -6.05 -5.38
C TRP A 13 9.94 -5.54 -6.77
N VAL A 14 10.86 -5.60 -7.74
CA VAL A 14 10.57 -5.12 -9.11
C VAL A 14 9.70 -6.13 -9.85
N THR A 15 9.89 -7.41 -9.55
CA THR A 15 9.22 -8.53 -10.23
C THR A 15 8.20 -9.23 -9.33
N ASP A 16 7.98 -8.72 -8.12
CA ASP A 16 7.18 -9.36 -7.06
C ASP A 16 7.59 -10.83 -6.83
N THR A 17 8.90 -11.11 -6.90
CA THR A 17 9.41 -12.47 -6.72
C THR A 17 10.20 -12.65 -5.44
N TRP A 18 10.26 -13.89 -4.96
CA TRP A 18 11.12 -14.28 -3.83
C TRP A 18 12.07 -15.38 -4.27
N GLN A 19 13.36 -15.11 -4.15
CA GLN A 19 14.43 -16.08 -4.38
C GLN A 19 14.72 -16.86 -3.10
N ILE A 20 14.72 -18.19 -3.20
CA ILE A 20 14.95 -19.09 -2.08
C ILE A 20 16.04 -20.07 -2.46
N ARG A 21 17.09 -20.11 -1.64
CA ARG A 21 18.17 -21.08 -1.79
C ARG A 21 18.07 -22.12 -0.67
N SER A 22 17.90 -23.39 -1.03
CA SER A 22 17.83 -24.49 -0.06
C SER A 22 18.40 -25.77 -0.66
N GLN A 23 19.21 -26.49 0.11
CA GLN A 23 19.76 -27.80 -0.26
C GLN A 23 20.44 -27.81 -1.66
N GLY A 24 21.17 -26.74 -2.00
CA GLY A 24 21.86 -26.60 -3.29
C GLY A 24 20.94 -26.31 -4.48
N ARG A 25 19.64 -26.08 -4.25
CA ARG A 25 18.66 -25.69 -5.27
C ARG A 25 18.17 -24.28 -5.05
N GLU A 26 17.92 -23.59 -6.15
CA GLU A 26 17.34 -22.26 -6.17
C GLU A 26 15.88 -22.35 -6.64
N TYR A 27 15.00 -21.69 -5.91
CA TYR A 27 13.58 -21.60 -6.20
C TYR A 27 13.23 -20.13 -6.36
N VAL A 28 12.42 -19.81 -7.37
CA VAL A 28 11.83 -18.49 -7.56
C VAL A 28 10.34 -18.64 -7.34
N LEU A 29 9.81 -17.95 -6.33
CA LEU A 29 8.38 -17.82 -6.14
C LEU A 29 7.91 -16.56 -6.85
N SER A 30 6.94 -16.72 -7.74
CA SER A 30 6.26 -15.62 -8.41
C SER A 30 4.75 -15.72 -8.16
N PRO A 31 4.01 -14.62 -8.23
CA PRO A 31 2.56 -14.64 -8.10
C PRO A 31 1.95 -15.50 -9.20
N SER A 32 1.09 -16.46 -8.84
CA SER A 32 0.40 -17.31 -9.83
C SER A 32 -0.73 -16.57 -10.56
N LYS A 33 -1.22 -15.48 -9.97
CA LYS A 33 -2.18 -14.57 -10.56
C LYS A 33 -1.45 -13.25 -10.76
N THR A 34 -1.18 -12.88 -12.01
CA THR A 34 -0.72 -11.53 -12.35
C THR A 34 -1.83 -10.58 -11.95
N MET A 35 -1.71 -9.91 -10.81
CA MET A 35 -2.66 -8.86 -10.49
C MET A 35 -2.43 -7.75 -11.51
N THR A 36 -3.36 -7.60 -12.45
CA THR A 36 -3.49 -6.40 -13.26
C THR A 36 -4.05 -5.31 -12.37
N THR A 37 -3.28 -4.88 -11.38
CA THR A 37 -3.71 -3.85 -10.43
C THR A 37 -2.64 -2.79 -10.38
N SER A 38 -2.96 -1.64 -10.98
CA SER A 38 -2.47 -0.33 -10.54
C SER A 38 -3.13 0.10 -9.23
N ASP A 39 -3.62 -0.85 -8.42
CA ASP A 39 -4.40 -0.64 -7.21
C ASP A 39 -3.66 -1.24 -6.01
N LEU A 40 -2.85 -0.39 -5.38
CA LEU A 40 -2.31 -0.47 -4.01
C LEU A 40 -1.38 -1.64 -3.64
N ALA A 41 -0.17 -1.34 -3.14
CA ALA A 41 0.66 -2.37 -2.50
C ALA A 41 1.52 -1.92 -1.30
N TYR A 42 1.23 -0.80 -0.63
CA TYR A 42 1.85 -0.51 0.67
C TYR A 42 0.81 -0.10 1.72
N LEU A 43 0.13 -1.10 2.28
CA LEU A 43 -0.30 -1.04 3.69
C LEU A 43 0.93 -1.23 4.58
N ILE A 44 1.93 -0.34 4.48
CA ILE A 44 2.98 -0.32 5.49
C ILE A 44 2.31 0.24 6.74
N SER A 45 2.08 -0.62 7.72
CA SER A 45 1.59 -0.20 9.03
C SER A 45 2.56 0.82 9.63
N HIS A 46 2.04 1.69 10.49
CA HIS A 46 2.84 2.69 11.20
C HIS A 46 4.13 2.11 11.81
N ARG A 47 4.04 0.92 12.44
CA ARG A 47 5.21 0.21 13.02
C ARG A 47 6.26 -0.22 12.02
N GLN A 48 5.87 -0.53 10.78
CA GLN A 48 6.81 -0.87 9.72
C GLN A 48 7.54 0.38 9.22
N ILE A 49 6.87 1.53 9.15
CA ILE A 49 7.52 2.83 8.87
C ILE A 49 8.55 3.14 9.95
N GLU A 50 8.16 3.08 11.23
CA GLU A 50 9.07 3.35 12.35
C GLU A 50 10.32 2.48 12.29
N ARG A 51 10.17 1.18 11.99
CA ARG A 51 11.30 0.27 11.84
C ARG A 51 12.23 0.64 10.69
N ILE A 52 11.67 1.06 9.55
CA ILE A 52 12.47 1.47 8.39
C ILE A 52 13.25 2.75 8.70
N VAL A 53 12.60 3.74 9.31
CA VAL A 53 13.22 5.01 9.72
C VAL A 53 14.38 4.75 10.66
N HIS A 54 14.18 3.96 11.72
CA HIS A 54 15.24 3.62 12.68
C HIS A 54 16.37 2.81 12.04
N LYS A 55 16.03 1.80 11.22
CA LYS A 55 17.04 0.91 10.62
C LYS A 55 17.89 1.61 9.57
N LYS A 56 17.31 2.54 8.82
CA LYS A 56 18.00 3.24 7.71
C LYS A 56 18.51 4.62 8.09
N HIS A 57 18.29 5.07 9.32
CA HIS A 57 18.55 6.46 9.73
C HIS A 57 17.97 7.47 8.72
N ALA A 58 16.75 7.19 8.26
CA ALA A 58 16.11 8.04 7.25
C ALA A 58 15.63 9.33 7.92
N GLU A 59 16.09 10.48 7.44
CA GLU A 59 15.67 11.79 7.93
C GLU A 59 14.27 12.19 7.40
N SER A 60 13.88 11.66 6.24
CA SER A 60 12.54 11.87 5.66
C SER A 60 12.10 10.69 4.80
N LEU A 61 10.77 10.51 4.66
CA LEU A 61 10.14 9.49 3.84
C LEU A 61 8.96 10.12 3.09
N PHE A 62 8.94 10.00 1.76
CA PHE A 62 7.87 10.54 0.92
C PHE A 62 7.02 9.39 0.37
N MET A 63 5.70 9.54 0.49
CA MET A 63 4.73 8.63 -0.12
C MET A 63 4.31 9.22 -1.47
N VAL A 64 4.65 8.52 -2.55
CA VAL A 64 4.19 8.90 -3.89
C VAL A 64 2.82 8.26 -4.07
N LEU A 65 1.77 9.07 -3.98
CA LEU A 65 0.44 8.65 -4.40
C LEU A 65 0.42 8.72 -5.94
N PRO A 66 0.22 7.59 -6.66
CA PRO A 66 -0.18 7.69 -8.06
C PRO A 66 -1.49 8.50 -8.09
N GLY A 67 -1.68 9.36 -9.10
CA GLY A 67 -2.71 10.42 -9.14
C GLY A 67 -4.17 9.97 -8.97
N LEU A 68 -5.09 10.47 -9.79
CA LEU A 68 -6.46 9.94 -9.77
C LEU A 68 -6.39 8.42 -10.05
N PRO A 69 -7.06 7.58 -9.24
CA PRO A 69 -7.14 6.16 -9.53
C PRO A 69 -7.69 5.99 -10.95
N PRO A 70 -7.22 4.99 -11.71
CA PRO A 70 -7.74 4.72 -13.04
C PRO A 70 -9.26 4.60 -12.99
N ASP A 71 -9.93 5.12 -14.02
CA ASP A 71 -11.38 5.00 -14.15
C ASP A 71 -11.73 3.50 -14.13
N HIS A 72 -12.53 3.11 -13.15
CA HIS A 72 -12.82 1.71 -12.86
C HIS A 72 -14.27 1.42 -13.22
N ASP A 73 -14.51 0.27 -13.86
CA ASP A 73 -15.85 -0.19 -14.25
C ASP A 73 -16.70 -0.66 -13.04
N VAL A 74 -16.31 -0.29 -11.82
CA VAL A 74 -16.97 -0.71 -10.56
C VAL A 74 -17.61 0.50 -9.90
N LYS A 75 -18.90 0.71 -10.13
CA LYS A 75 -19.60 1.82 -9.48
C LYS A 75 -19.72 1.58 -7.97
N HIS A 76 -19.07 2.43 -7.15
CA HIS A 76 -19.30 2.44 -5.71
C HIS A 76 -20.70 3.00 -5.41
N VAL A 77 -21.61 2.13 -4.94
CA VAL A 77 -22.95 2.52 -4.49
C VAL A 77 -22.94 2.63 -2.97
N ILE A 78 -23.25 3.82 -2.46
CA ILE A 78 -23.48 4.05 -1.03
C ILE A 78 -24.98 3.98 -0.80
N ASP A 79 -25.44 2.95 -0.08
CA ASP A 79 -26.84 2.83 0.33
C ASP A 79 -27.03 3.56 1.67
N THR A 80 -27.66 4.72 1.61
CA THR A 80 -28.00 5.54 2.77
C THR A 80 -29.37 5.23 3.37
N GLY A 81 -30.10 4.25 2.84
CA GLY A 81 -31.49 3.98 3.23
C GLY A 81 -32.36 5.24 3.11
N ASP A 82 -33.06 5.60 4.19
CA ASP A 82 -33.89 6.81 4.25
C ASP A 82 -33.12 8.10 4.64
N ALA A 83 -31.80 8.02 4.84
CA ALA A 83 -31.01 9.18 5.24
C ALA A 83 -30.82 10.16 4.06
N LEU A 84 -31.10 11.44 4.33
CA LEU A 84 -30.87 12.51 3.37
C LEU A 84 -29.39 12.95 3.36
N PRO A 85 -28.83 13.33 2.20
CA PRO A 85 -27.51 13.91 2.12
C PRO A 85 -27.38 15.13 3.02
N ILE A 86 -26.25 15.22 3.69
CA ILE A 86 -25.98 16.33 4.59
C ILE A 86 -25.40 17.49 3.77
N SER A 87 -26.05 18.65 3.81
CA SER A 87 -25.58 19.89 3.19
C SER A 87 -25.29 20.93 4.27
N HIS A 88 -24.06 20.95 4.77
CA HIS A 88 -23.59 22.01 5.65
C HIS A 88 -22.86 23.07 4.84
N ALA A 89 -23.09 24.35 5.16
CA ALA A 89 -22.24 25.42 4.66
C ALA A 89 -20.79 25.15 5.10
N PRO A 90 -19.79 25.39 4.23
CA PRO A 90 -18.39 25.26 4.62
C PRO A 90 -18.12 26.04 5.90
N PHE A 91 -17.31 25.47 6.79
CA PHE A 91 -16.87 26.19 7.98
C PHE A 91 -16.11 27.44 7.56
N LYS A 92 -16.39 28.56 8.22
CA LYS A 92 -15.57 29.77 8.07
C LYS A 92 -14.21 29.49 8.70
N MET A 93 -13.24 29.15 7.87
CA MET A 93 -11.83 29.03 8.25
C MET A 93 -11.08 30.31 7.89
N SER A 94 -10.10 30.64 8.72
CA SER A 94 -9.16 31.73 8.44
C SER A 94 -8.24 31.36 7.27
N PRO A 95 -7.61 32.34 6.60
CA PRO A 95 -6.66 32.06 5.51
C PRO A 95 -5.49 31.17 5.93
N LEU A 96 -5.09 31.21 7.21
CA LEU A 96 -4.01 30.37 7.74
C LEU A 96 -4.45 28.91 7.86
N GLU A 97 -5.66 28.66 8.36
CA GLU A 97 -6.21 27.29 8.45
C GLU A 97 -6.46 26.66 7.07
N LEU A 98 -6.71 27.48 6.04
CA LEU A 98 -6.85 27.03 4.66
C LEU A 98 -5.51 26.64 4.01
N ASP A 99 -4.39 27.21 4.46
CA ASP A 99 -3.05 26.89 3.96
C ASP A 99 -2.50 25.57 4.56
N GLU A 100 -3.11 25.10 5.65
CA GLU A 100 -2.75 23.87 6.36
C GLU A 100 -3.53 22.61 5.89
N LEU A 101 -4.48 22.76 4.95
CA LEU A 101 -5.29 21.66 4.36
C LEU A 101 -4.66 21.08 3.09
#